data_AF-A0A7C5Z995-F1
#
_entry.id   AF-A0A7C5Z995-F1
#
_cell.length_a   1.000
_cell.length_b   1.000
_cell.length_c   1.000
_cell.angle_alpha   90.00
_cell.angle_beta   90.00
_cell.angle_gamma   90.00
#
_symmetry.space_group_name_H-M   'P 1'
#
loop_
_entity.id
_entity.type
_entity.pdbx_description
1 polymer ?
#
loop_
_entity_poly.entity_id
_entity_poly.type
_entity_poly.pdbx_seq_one_letter_code
_entity_poly.pdbx_strand_id
1 'polypeptide(L)'
;MMVKEIFEELTKDLDKREKTILDLRFGLSGKKKSLQEIGDGFGITKERVRQIQEKLLKKFYEKIEENKKINKIFELVHELLIQSNGFKSKNSLLNKLAQDLETKEEEINYLRFFLIFAKGIEDILKDEFHEDFYSLKENKDKIEKFFHYISVKFKNKKYKWDDFKEIFSEEFYRLVKEKAADETIEEFLKISTHIWLNPFNEVGHVTSLFIAPKNAQDKIYALFKYLNKPLHFKELHDHLRKVSQKHHELIHRFWKNVPNASTIHNELIKSEKFVLVGRGLYALKEWDYSGLFVKDLILEILKKHKKPIPKETLKKMVLEKKLVKPETVTANLYQLKGKIKIHPEGLVSL
;
A
#
# COMPACT_ATOMS: atom_id res chain seq x y z
N MET A 1 -27.07 -21.40 1.23
CA MET A 1 -28.41 -20.75 1.01
C MET A 1 -28.36 -20.04 -0.33
N MET A 2 -29.33 -20.25 -1.24
CA MET A 2 -29.29 -19.59 -2.55
C MET A 2 -29.91 -18.18 -2.47
N VAL A 3 -29.06 -17.17 -2.39
CA VAL A 3 -29.43 -15.76 -2.26
C VAL A 3 -30.23 -15.29 -3.48
N LYS A 4 -29.89 -15.82 -4.66
CA LYS A 4 -30.62 -15.54 -5.90
C LYS A 4 -32.06 -16.04 -5.86
N GLU A 5 -32.32 -17.22 -5.31
CA GLU A 5 -33.69 -17.76 -5.20
C GLU A 5 -34.58 -16.87 -4.33
N ILE A 6 -34.04 -16.35 -3.22
CA ILE A 6 -34.74 -15.40 -2.36
C ILE A 6 -35.12 -14.14 -3.16
N PHE A 7 -34.19 -13.64 -3.98
CA PHE A 7 -34.46 -12.50 -4.85
C PHE A 7 -35.52 -12.83 -5.93
N GLU A 8 -35.45 -13.99 -6.56
CA GLU A 8 -36.44 -14.42 -7.57
C GLU A 8 -37.85 -14.55 -6.96
N GLU A 9 -37.96 -15.08 -5.74
CA GLU A 9 -39.21 -15.16 -4.99
C GLU A 9 -39.78 -13.77 -4.68
N LEU A 10 -38.95 -12.84 -4.20
CA LEU A 10 -39.34 -11.47 -3.89
C LEU A 10 -39.81 -10.68 -5.12
N THR A 11 -39.31 -11.06 -6.30
CA THR A 11 -39.59 -10.37 -7.57
C THR A 11 -40.63 -11.05 -8.43
N LYS A 12 -41.27 -12.15 -7.99
CA LYS A 12 -42.20 -12.94 -8.81
C LYS A 12 -43.37 -12.16 -9.42
N ASP A 13 -43.83 -11.11 -8.75
CA ASP A 13 -44.92 -10.19 -9.13
C ASP A 13 -44.45 -8.98 -9.95
N LEU A 14 -43.14 -8.80 -10.14
CA LEU A 14 -42.60 -7.74 -10.99
C LEU A 14 -42.69 -8.13 -12.46
N ASP A 15 -43.09 -7.19 -13.30
CA ASP A 15 -43.08 -7.41 -14.74
C ASP A 15 -41.64 -7.54 -15.29
N LYS A 16 -41.51 -8.07 -16.51
CA LYS A 16 -40.20 -8.30 -17.14
C LYS A 16 -39.38 -7.01 -17.27
N ARG A 17 -40.05 -5.88 -17.51
CA ARG A 17 -39.40 -4.57 -17.70
C ARG A 17 -38.86 -4.05 -16.36
N GLU A 18 -39.66 -4.11 -15.30
CA GLU A 18 -39.29 -3.77 -13.93
C GLU A 18 -38.09 -4.60 -13.45
N LYS A 19 -38.12 -5.93 -13.67
CA LYS A 19 -36.98 -6.82 -13.36
C LYS A 19 -35.71 -6.42 -14.10
N THR A 20 -35.82 -6.11 -15.40
CA THR A 20 -34.66 -5.74 -16.21
C THR A 20 -34.07 -4.39 -15.77
N ILE A 21 -34.92 -3.40 -15.47
CA ILE A 21 -34.47 -2.11 -14.95
C ILE A 21 -33.75 -2.28 -13.60
N LEU A 22 -34.30 -3.13 -12.72
CA LEU A 22 -33.72 -3.42 -11.42
C LEU A 22 -32.34 -4.11 -11.54
N ASP A 23 -32.26 -5.15 -12.37
CA ASP A 23 -31.02 -5.88 -12.66
C ASP A 23 -29.92 -4.95 -13.17
N LEU A 24 -30.23 -4.11 -14.17
CA LEU A 24 -29.28 -3.15 -14.73
C LEU A 24 -28.88 -2.06 -13.73
N ARG A 25 -29.82 -1.56 -12.91
CA ARG A 25 -29.55 -0.46 -11.97
C ARG A 25 -28.62 -0.89 -10.84
N PHE A 26 -28.86 -2.08 -10.29
CA PHE A 26 -28.12 -2.63 -9.16
C PHE A 26 -26.99 -3.59 -9.56
N GLY A 27 -26.88 -3.90 -10.86
CA GLY A 27 -25.84 -4.77 -11.40
C GLY A 27 -25.95 -6.18 -10.84
N LEU A 28 -27.15 -6.72 -10.73
CA LEU A 28 -27.36 -8.01 -10.06
C LEU A 28 -26.70 -9.13 -10.87
N SER A 29 -26.95 -9.17 -12.17
CA SER A 29 -26.37 -10.14 -13.11
C SER A 29 -25.16 -9.59 -13.89
N GLY A 30 -24.58 -8.45 -13.49
CA GLY A 30 -23.51 -7.82 -14.25
C GLY A 30 -23.13 -6.42 -13.78
N LYS A 31 -22.88 -5.50 -14.71
CA LYS A 31 -22.44 -4.14 -14.39
C LYS A 31 -23.62 -3.23 -14.09
N LYS A 32 -23.50 -2.44 -13.02
CA LYS A 32 -24.42 -1.34 -12.69
C LYS A 32 -24.44 -0.32 -13.82
N LYS A 33 -25.64 0.13 -14.20
CA LYS A 33 -25.88 1.25 -15.12
C LYS A 33 -26.46 2.45 -14.38
N SER A 34 -26.13 3.64 -14.87
CA SER A 34 -26.73 4.90 -14.43
C SER A 34 -28.19 5.00 -14.86
N LEU A 35 -28.95 5.88 -14.18
CA LEU A 35 -30.34 6.16 -14.56
C LEU A 35 -30.46 6.66 -16.02
N GLN A 36 -29.45 7.39 -16.50
CA GLN A 36 -29.44 7.90 -17.87
C GLN A 36 -29.23 6.76 -18.89
N GLU A 37 -28.21 5.92 -18.70
CA GLU A 37 -27.94 4.79 -19.60
C GLU A 37 -29.12 3.81 -19.68
N ILE A 38 -29.83 3.61 -18.57
CA ILE A 38 -31.06 2.81 -18.55
C ILE A 38 -32.17 3.55 -19.30
N GLY A 39 -32.33 4.86 -19.08
CA GLY A 39 -33.33 5.66 -19.77
C GLY A 39 -33.18 5.59 -21.29
N ASP A 40 -31.96 5.80 -21.78
CA ASP A 40 -31.62 5.73 -23.20
C ASP A 40 -31.92 4.34 -23.78
N GLY A 41 -31.56 3.27 -23.06
CA GLY A 41 -31.82 1.88 -23.49
C GLY A 41 -33.30 1.49 -23.52
N PHE A 42 -34.17 2.17 -22.76
CA PHE A 42 -35.61 1.90 -22.70
C PHE A 42 -36.47 2.98 -23.38
N GLY A 43 -35.86 3.98 -24.00
CA GLY A 43 -36.55 5.11 -24.61
C GLY A 43 -37.38 5.93 -23.63
N ILE A 44 -36.91 6.08 -22.38
CA ILE A 44 -37.58 6.85 -21.33
C ILE A 44 -36.64 7.84 -20.66
N THR A 45 -37.19 8.88 -20.04
CA THR A 45 -36.38 9.88 -19.34
C THR A 45 -35.70 9.29 -18.10
N LYS A 46 -34.54 9.84 -17.73
CA LYS A 46 -33.84 9.56 -16.46
C LYS A 46 -34.78 9.63 -15.25
N GLU A 47 -35.66 10.63 -15.23
CA GLU A 47 -36.62 10.84 -14.16
C GLU A 47 -37.66 9.70 -14.11
N ARG A 48 -38.11 9.21 -15.27
CA ARG A 48 -39.01 8.06 -15.30
C ARG A 48 -38.34 6.80 -14.75
N VAL A 49 -37.06 6.57 -15.04
CA VAL A 49 -36.29 5.46 -14.45
C VAL A 49 -36.20 5.62 -12.93
N ARG A 50 -35.92 6.83 -12.43
CA ARG A 50 -35.86 7.13 -10.99
C ARG A 50 -37.18 6.78 -10.30
N GLN A 51 -38.30 7.20 -10.86
CA GLN A 51 -39.64 6.89 -10.32
C GLN A 51 -39.91 5.38 -10.27
N ILE A 52 -39.54 4.65 -11.32
CA ILE A 52 -39.67 3.18 -11.35
C ILE A 52 -38.81 2.57 -10.24
N GLN A 53 -37.55 3.00 -10.10
CA GLN A 53 -36.65 2.53 -9.05
C GLN A 53 -37.25 2.76 -7.65
N GLU A 54 -37.75 3.96 -7.35
CA GLU A 54 -38.32 4.27 -6.04
C GLU A 54 -39.57 3.44 -5.73
N LYS A 55 -40.45 3.27 -6.72
CA LYS A 55 -41.62 2.39 -6.59
C LYS A 55 -41.21 0.95 -6.30
N LEU A 56 -40.18 0.44 -6.98
CA LEU A 56 -39.66 -0.91 -6.75
C LEU A 56 -39.04 -1.03 -5.35
N LEU A 57 -38.14 -0.13 -4.97
CA LEU A 57 -37.51 -0.15 -3.64
C LEU A 57 -38.55 -0.12 -2.51
N LYS A 58 -39.61 0.70 -2.64
CA LYS A 58 -40.70 0.72 -1.65
C LYS A 58 -41.38 -0.65 -1.50
N LYS A 59 -41.70 -1.33 -2.61
CA LYS A 59 -42.24 -2.70 -2.57
C LYS A 59 -41.29 -3.70 -1.91
N PHE A 60 -39.97 -3.53 -2.11
CA PHE A 60 -38.98 -4.41 -1.48
C PHE A 60 -38.90 -4.21 0.04
N TYR A 61 -38.98 -2.97 0.53
CA TYR A 61 -38.95 -2.70 1.96
C TYR A 61 -40.01 -3.53 2.72
N GLU A 62 -41.26 -3.49 2.25
CA GLU A 62 -42.38 -4.22 2.88
C GLU A 62 -42.13 -5.73 2.88
N LYS A 63 -41.72 -6.31 1.75
CA LYS A 63 -41.48 -7.75 1.63
C LYS A 63 -40.25 -8.24 2.38
N ILE A 64 -39.20 -7.42 2.46
CA ILE A 64 -37.95 -7.78 3.13
C ILE A 64 -38.14 -7.80 4.64
N GLU A 65 -38.90 -6.84 5.18
CA GLU A 65 -39.17 -6.75 6.63
C GLU A 65 -39.81 -8.03 7.18
N GLU A 66 -40.69 -8.67 6.40
CA GLU A 66 -41.35 -9.93 6.77
C GLU A 66 -40.50 -11.19 6.45
N ASN A 67 -39.40 -11.05 5.69
CA ASN A 67 -38.61 -12.18 5.21
C ASN A 67 -37.56 -12.64 6.25
N LYS A 68 -37.87 -13.71 6.98
CA LYS A 68 -36.99 -14.32 7.99
C LYS A 68 -35.59 -14.68 7.47
N LYS A 69 -35.45 -15.13 6.21
CA LYS A 69 -34.14 -15.49 5.65
C LYS A 69 -33.26 -14.26 5.47
N ILE A 70 -33.83 -13.14 5.02
CA ILE A 70 -33.09 -11.88 4.83
C ILE A 70 -32.78 -11.24 6.18
N ASN A 71 -33.72 -11.26 7.13
CA ASN A 71 -33.44 -10.77 8.48
C ASN A 71 -32.27 -11.51 9.13
N LYS A 72 -32.15 -12.83 8.92
CA LYS A 72 -30.96 -13.60 9.34
C LYS A 72 -29.66 -13.14 8.66
N ILE A 73 -29.71 -12.71 7.38
CA ILE A 73 -28.55 -12.11 6.71
C ILE A 73 -28.17 -10.79 7.41
N PHE A 74 -29.15 -9.96 7.77
CA PHE A 74 -28.89 -8.69 8.45
C PHE A 74 -28.31 -8.90 9.86
N GLU A 75 -28.81 -9.89 10.60
CA GLU A 75 -28.24 -10.30 11.89
C GLU A 75 -26.77 -10.71 11.74
N LEU A 76 -26.45 -11.57 10.77
CA LEU A 76 -25.06 -11.97 10.49
C LEU A 76 -24.17 -10.78 10.13
N VAL A 77 -24.67 -9.85 9.31
CA VAL A 77 -23.91 -8.64 8.93
C VAL A 77 -23.64 -7.77 10.16
N HIS A 78 -24.65 -7.61 11.02
CA HIS A 78 -24.51 -6.86 12.26
C HIS A 78 -23.45 -7.49 13.18
N GLU A 79 -23.47 -8.82 13.36
CA GLU A 79 -22.45 -9.56 14.11
C GLU A 79 -21.04 -9.39 13.53
N LEU A 80 -20.90 -9.51 12.20
CA LEU A 80 -19.63 -9.33 11.50
C LEU A 80 -19.08 -7.90 11.63
N LEU A 81 -19.95 -6.89 11.69
CA LEU A 81 -19.52 -5.51 11.92
C LEU A 81 -19.10 -5.29 13.37
N ILE A 82 -19.80 -5.87 14.36
CA ILE A 82 -19.41 -5.78 15.78
C ILE A 82 -17.99 -6.34 16.00
N GLN A 83 -17.63 -7.43 15.32
CA GLN A 83 -16.30 -8.06 15.43
C GLN A 83 -15.13 -7.10 15.10
N SER A 84 -15.39 -6.07 14.29
CA SER A 84 -14.42 -5.03 13.92
C SER A 84 -14.84 -3.63 14.39
N ASN A 85 -15.41 -3.54 15.60
CA ASN A 85 -15.86 -2.29 16.24
C ASN A 85 -16.83 -1.45 15.38
N GLY A 86 -17.71 -2.13 14.65
CA GLY A 86 -18.82 -1.52 13.94
C GLY A 86 -18.51 -1.10 12.50
N PHE A 87 -17.38 -1.48 11.90
CA PHE A 87 -17.10 -1.17 10.51
C PHE A 87 -16.26 -2.25 9.80
N LYS A 88 -16.51 -2.49 8.50
CA LYS A 88 -15.76 -3.48 7.70
C LYS A 88 -15.72 -3.06 6.23
N SER A 89 -14.64 -3.37 5.52
CA SER A 89 -14.54 -3.05 4.09
C SER A 89 -15.62 -3.81 3.31
N LYS A 90 -16.12 -3.23 2.21
CA LYS A 90 -17.18 -3.88 1.41
C LYS A 90 -16.77 -5.29 0.95
N ASN A 91 -15.52 -5.45 0.52
CA ASN A 91 -15.02 -6.74 0.05
C ASN A 91 -14.86 -7.74 1.20
N SER A 92 -14.26 -7.34 2.34
CA SER A 92 -14.15 -8.22 3.52
C SER A 92 -15.52 -8.70 3.98
N LEU A 93 -16.49 -7.77 4.12
CA LEU A 93 -17.83 -8.11 4.60
C LEU A 93 -18.54 -9.06 3.63
N LEU A 94 -18.59 -8.72 2.35
CA LEU A 94 -19.30 -9.52 1.35
C LEU A 94 -18.66 -10.89 1.14
N ASN A 95 -17.33 -10.99 1.13
CA ASN A 95 -16.64 -12.26 0.99
C ASN A 95 -16.88 -13.17 2.22
N LYS A 96 -16.80 -12.60 3.42
CA LYS A 96 -17.07 -13.33 4.66
C LYS A 96 -18.52 -13.80 4.73
N LEU A 97 -19.46 -12.91 4.40
CA LEU A 97 -20.88 -13.24 4.33
C LEU A 97 -21.18 -14.32 3.28
N ALA A 98 -20.56 -14.22 2.09
CA ALA A 98 -20.71 -15.23 1.05
C ALA A 98 -20.16 -16.59 1.49
N GLN A 99 -19.04 -16.61 2.21
CA GLN A 99 -18.47 -17.82 2.79
C GLN A 99 -19.41 -18.44 3.83
N ASP A 100 -19.89 -17.65 4.80
CA ASP A 100 -20.74 -18.13 5.89
C ASP A 100 -22.13 -18.59 5.40
N LEU A 101 -22.60 -18.07 4.28
CA LEU A 101 -23.86 -18.46 3.64
C LEU A 101 -23.70 -19.54 2.55
N GLU A 102 -22.48 -19.98 2.26
CA GLU A 102 -22.13 -20.89 1.16
C GLU A 102 -22.70 -20.41 -0.19
N THR A 103 -22.49 -19.12 -0.47
CA THR A 103 -23.03 -18.40 -1.62
C THR A 103 -22.02 -18.38 -2.77
N LYS A 104 -22.50 -18.43 -4.03
CA LYS A 104 -21.62 -18.36 -5.20
C LYS A 104 -21.12 -16.92 -5.45
N GLU A 105 -19.97 -16.77 -6.09
CA GLU A 105 -19.39 -15.45 -6.42
C GLU A 105 -20.36 -14.59 -7.26
N GLU A 106 -21.07 -15.21 -8.19
CA GLU A 106 -22.11 -14.58 -9.03
C GLU A 106 -23.30 -14.04 -8.23
N GLU A 107 -23.48 -14.48 -6.98
CA GLU A 107 -24.59 -14.07 -6.13
C GLU A 107 -24.24 -12.91 -5.17
N ILE A 108 -22.98 -12.48 -5.11
CA ILE A 108 -22.52 -11.39 -4.22
C ILE A 108 -23.28 -10.08 -4.46
N ASN A 109 -23.69 -9.81 -5.70
CA ASN A 109 -24.45 -8.60 -6.02
C ASN A 109 -25.86 -8.61 -5.43
N TYR A 110 -26.48 -9.78 -5.24
CA TYR A 110 -27.77 -9.89 -4.54
C TYR A 110 -27.60 -9.61 -3.04
N LEU A 111 -26.52 -10.10 -2.41
CA LEU A 111 -26.19 -9.75 -1.03
C LEU A 111 -26.03 -8.23 -0.89
N ARG A 112 -25.24 -7.61 -1.78
CA ARG A 112 -25.07 -6.16 -1.82
C ARG A 112 -26.39 -5.40 -2.00
N PHE A 113 -27.31 -5.93 -2.80
CA PHE A 113 -28.64 -5.35 -2.96
C PHE A 113 -29.47 -5.43 -1.68
N PHE A 114 -29.47 -6.57 -0.99
CA PHE A 114 -30.21 -6.71 0.27
C PHE A 114 -29.68 -5.77 1.36
N LEU A 115 -28.37 -5.50 1.41
CA LEU A 115 -27.79 -4.56 2.37
C LEU A 115 -28.33 -3.12 2.24
N ILE A 116 -28.94 -2.74 1.10
CA ILE A 116 -29.62 -1.44 0.95
C ILE A 116 -30.79 -1.29 1.95
N PHE A 117 -31.38 -2.42 2.36
CA PHE A 117 -32.55 -2.47 3.23
C PHE A 117 -32.19 -2.77 4.69
N ALA A 118 -30.91 -3.01 4.99
CA ALA A 118 -30.46 -3.38 6.32
C ALA A 118 -30.55 -2.17 7.29
N LYS A 119 -31.55 -2.18 8.17
CA LYS A 119 -31.74 -1.11 9.17
C LYS A 119 -30.52 -1.07 10.11
N GLY A 120 -30.00 0.13 10.37
CA GLY A 120 -28.86 0.34 11.25
C GLY A 120 -27.48 0.12 10.61
N ILE A 121 -27.43 -0.29 9.34
CA ILE A 121 -26.17 -0.43 8.58
C ILE A 121 -26.13 0.64 7.50
N GLU A 122 -25.02 1.36 7.42
CA GLU A 122 -24.79 2.39 6.43
C GLU A 122 -23.69 2.00 5.44
N ASP A 123 -23.95 2.24 4.15
CA ASP A 123 -22.96 2.20 3.08
C ASP A 123 -22.25 3.56 3.03
N ILE A 124 -21.00 3.59 3.49
CA ILE A 124 -20.17 4.79 3.51
C ILE A 124 -19.39 4.87 2.20
N LEU A 125 -19.61 5.96 1.47
CA LEU A 125 -18.94 6.22 0.20
C LEU A 125 -17.53 6.72 0.45
N LYS A 126 -16.62 6.35 -0.45
CA LYS A 126 -15.25 6.83 -0.50
C LYS A 126 -15.16 8.35 -0.39
N ASP A 127 -14.18 8.79 0.39
CA ASP A 127 -13.73 10.16 0.46
C ASP A 127 -12.20 10.25 0.26
N GLU A 128 -11.58 11.33 0.74
CA GLU A 128 -10.12 11.45 0.68
C GLU A 128 -9.38 10.56 1.69
N PHE A 129 -9.98 10.18 2.83
CA PHE A 129 -9.36 9.46 3.94
C PHE A 129 -9.60 7.94 3.92
N HIS A 130 -10.70 7.50 3.32
CA HIS A 130 -11.11 6.10 3.26
C HIS A 130 -11.73 5.72 1.92
N GLU A 131 -11.59 4.46 1.54
CA GLU A 131 -12.35 3.79 0.50
C GLU A 131 -13.79 3.51 0.97
N ASP A 132 -14.62 2.97 0.10
CA ASP A 132 -15.98 2.53 0.41
C ASP A 132 -15.99 1.45 1.52
N PHE A 133 -16.87 1.57 2.51
CA PHE A 133 -17.04 0.57 3.58
C PHE A 133 -18.46 0.51 4.14
N TYR A 134 -18.76 -0.49 4.96
CA TYR A 134 -20.00 -0.56 5.72
C TYR A 134 -19.75 -0.24 7.19
N SER A 135 -20.66 0.52 7.80
CA SER A 135 -20.62 0.88 9.22
C SER A 135 -21.95 0.62 9.90
N LEU A 136 -21.94 0.27 11.18
CA LEU A 136 -23.09 0.47 12.04
C LEU A 136 -23.37 1.98 12.14
N LYS A 137 -24.65 2.34 12.10
CA LYS A 137 -25.13 3.72 12.05
C LYS A 137 -24.66 4.53 13.25
N GLU A 138 -24.67 3.92 14.43
CA GLU A 138 -24.24 4.53 15.69
C GLU A 138 -22.71 4.76 15.77
N ASN A 139 -21.93 4.03 14.97
CA ASN A 139 -20.46 4.16 14.94
C ASN A 139 -19.96 5.11 13.85
N LYS A 140 -20.75 5.32 12.78
CA LYS A 140 -20.35 6.06 11.58
C LYS A 140 -19.53 7.31 11.85
N ASP A 141 -20.10 8.28 12.56
CA ASP A 141 -19.46 9.59 12.77
C ASP A 141 -18.13 9.47 13.52
N LYS A 142 -18.02 8.52 14.46
CA LYS A 142 -16.77 8.29 15.21
C LYS A 142 -15.71 7.65 14.31
N ILE A 143 -16.10 6.71 13.47
CA ILE A 143 -15.20 5.99 12.56
C ILE A 143 -14.69 6.92 11.45
N GLU A 144 -15.54 7.71 10.80
CA GLU A 144 -15.12 8.70 9.79
C GLU A 144 -14.14 9.72 10.39
N LYS A 145 -14.45 10.25 11.60
CA LYS A 145 -13.54 11.13 12.34
C LYS A 145 -12.22 10.45 12.69
N PHE A 146 -12.23 9.15 12.97
CA PHE A 146 -11.03 8.38 13.29
C PHE A 146 -10.12 8.22 12.07
N PHE A 147 -10.66 7.91 10.88
CA PHE A 147 -9.89 7.88 9.63
C PHE A 147 -9.20 9.21 9.36
N HIS A 148 -9.93 10.31 9.46
CA HIS A 148 -9.36 11.66 9.33
C HIS A 148 -8.24 11.90 10.36
N TYR A 149 -8.51 11.63 11.63
CA TYR A 149 -7.57 11.86 12.73
C TYR A 149 -6.25 11.10 12.56
N ILE A 150 -6.32 9.79 12.29
CA ILE A 150 -5.13 8.96 12.10
C ILE A 150 -4.35 9.41 10.87
N SER A 151 -5.03 9.71 9.76
CA SER A 151 -4.38 10.22 8.55
C SER A 151 -3.54 11.48 8.83
N VAL A 152 -4.14 12.47 9.51
CA VAL A 152 -3.46 13.71 9.88
C VAL A 152 -2.31 13.46 10.86
N LYS A 153 -2.54 12.68 11.92
CA LYS A 153 -1.56 12.42 12.99
C LYS A 153 -0.33 11.67 12.50
N PHE A 154 -0.50 10.77 11.54
CA PHE A 154 0.54 9.88 11.03
C PHE A 154 1.23 10.44 9.79
N LYS A 155 0.85 11.63 9.33
CA LYS A 155 1.49 12.31 8.20
C LYS A 155 3.01 12.35 8.36
N ASN A 156 3.72 11.87 7.34
CA ASN A 156 5.18 11.74 7.27
C ASN A 156 5.80 10.75 8.30
N LYS A 157 4.99 9.95 9.00
CA LYS A 157 5.46 8.99 9.99
C LYS A 157 5.31 7.56 9.47
N LYS A 158 6.10 6.67 10.09
CA LYS A 158 6.03 5.22 9.95
C LYS A 158 6.43 4.57 11.26
N TYR A 159 5.91 3.38 11.51
CA TYR A 159 6.11 2.61 12.74
C TYR A 159 6.31 1.14 12.38
N LYS A 160 6.97 0.36 13.24
CA LYS A 160 6.91 -1.11 13.12
C LYS A 160 5.48 -1.57 13.39
N TRP A 161 5.11 -2.74 12.85
CA TRP A 161 3.77 -3.29 13.01
C TRP A 161 3.29 -3.33 14.47
N ASP A 162 4.13 -3.83 15.38
CA ASP A 162 3.75 -3.97 16.79
C ASP A 162 3.57 -2.61 17.46
N ASP A 163 4.51 -1.67 17.29
CA ASP A 163 4.37 -0.28 17.75
C ASP A 163 3.12 0.39 17.16
N PHE A 164 2.82 0.14 15.88
CA PHE A 164 1.64 0.69 15.22
C PHE A 164 0.36 0.19 15.88
N LYS A 165 0.27 -1.10 16.20
CA LYS A 165 -0.91 -1.68 16.86
C LYS A 165 -1.14 -1.03 18.22
N GLU A 166 -0.09 -0.88 19.03
CA GLU A 166 -0.19 -0.25 20.35
C GLU A 166 -0.70 1.19 20.24
N ILE A 167 -0.03 2.01 19.40
CA ILE A 167 -0.43 3.41 19.19
C ILE A 167 -1.86 3.47 18.63
N PHE A 168 -2.19 2.63 17.65
CA PHE A 168 -3.52 2.59 17.07
C PHE A 168 -4.58 2.29 18.13
N SER A 169 -4.38 1.27 18.96
CA SER A 169 -5.32 0.87 20.00
C SER A 169 -5.54 1.97 21.04
N GLU A 170 -4.47 2.66 21.46
CA GLU A 170 -4.56 3.81 22.37
C GLU A 170 -5.38 4.96 21.76
N GLU A 171 -5.10 5.31 20.50
CA GLU A 171 -5.79 6.38 19.79
C GLU A 171 -7.24 6.03 19.47
N PHE A 172 -7.52 4.77 19.12
CA PHE A 172 -8.86 4.27 18.89
C PHE A 172 -9.70 4.35 20.17
N TYR A 173 -9.16 3.88 21.29
CA TYR A 173 -9.83 3.99 22.58
C TYR A 173 -10.08 5.46 22.97
N ARG A 174 -9.10 6.35 22.74
CA ARG A 174 -9.24 7.77 23.05
C ARG A 174 -10.41 8.43 22.33
N LEU A 175 -10.61 8.13 21.05
CA LEU A 175 -11.62 8.78 20.20
C LEU A 175 -12.96 8.03 20.18
N VAL A 176 -12.94 6.71 20.03
CA VAL A 176 -14.13 5.86 19.86
C VAL A 176 -14.73 5.48 21.21
N LYS A 177 -13.91 5.45 22.28
CA LYS A 177 -14.24 5.00 23.65
C LYS A 177 -14.50 3.50 23.78
N GLU A 178 -13.92 2.72 22.88
CA GLU A 178 -14.00 1.26 22.87
C GLU A 178 -12.60 0.68 22.64
N LYS A 179 -12.34 -0.51 23.19
CA LYS A 179 -11.11 -1.23 22.90
C LYS A 179 -11.17 -1.73 21.46
N ALA A 180 -10.12 -1.45 20.68
CA ALA A 180 -9.99 -2.00 19.34
C ALA A 180 -9.86 -3.54 19.41
N ALA A 181 -10.68 -4.25 18.64
CA ALA A 181 -10.48 -5.67 18.35
C ALA A 181 -9.30 -5.86 17.39
N ASP A 182 -8.75 -7.07 17.33
CA ASP A 182 -7.61 -7.38 16.46
C ASP A 182 -7.97 -7.16 14.98
N GLU A 183 -9.18 -7.56 14.55
CA GLU A 183 -9.66 -7.36 13.17
C GLU A 183 -9.81 -5.88 12.80
N THR A 184 -10.06 -5.01 13.77
CA THR A 184 -10.33 -3.58 13.54
C THR A 184 -9.15 -2.89 12.87
N ILE A 185 -7.93 -3.29 13.23
CA ILE A 185 -6.70 -2.71 12.66
C ILE A 185 -6.55 -3.13 11.19
N GLU A 186 -6.81 -4.39 10.88
CA GLU A 186 -6.73 -4.89 9.51
C GLU A 186 -7.82 -4.27 8.63
N GLU A 187 -9.06 -4.19 9.10
CA GLU A 187 -10.14 -3.54 8.36
C GLU A 187 -9.86 -2.04 8.16
N PHE A 188 -9.34 -1.35 9.18
CA PHE A 188 -8.88 0.02 9.03
C PHE A 188 -7.86 0.17 7.90
N LEU A 189 -6.87 -0.73 7.80
CA LEU A 189 -5.84 -0.66 6.77
C LEU A 189 -6.36 -1.04 5.38
N LYS A 190 -7.37 -1.92 5.28
CA LYS A 190 -8.06 -2.23 4.01
C LYS A 190 -8.86 -1.05 3.48
N ILE A 191 -9.36 -0.21 4.39
CA ILE A 191 -10.24 0.92 4.08
C ILE A 191 -9.44 2.21 3.91
N SER A 192 -8.35 2.41 4.65
CA SER A 192 -7.59 3.66 4.62
C SER A 192 -6.98 3.94 3.24
N THR A 193 -7.15 5.16 2.75
CA THR A 193 -6.45 5.63 1.54
C THR A 193 -5.01 6.08 1.83
N HIS A 194 -4.73 6.44 3.09
CA HIS A 194 -3.52 7.14 3.50
C HIS A 194 -2.55 6.28 4.30
N ILE A 195 -3.03 5.25 5.01
CA ILE A 195 -2.20 4.43 5.89
C ILE A 195 -2.04 3.04 5.29
N TRP A 196 -0.79 2.64 5.07
CA TRP A 196 -0.47 1.38 4.39
C TRP A 196 0.68 0.66 5.06
N LEU A 197 0.70 -0.66 4.88
CA LEU A 197 1.82 -1.52 5.22
C LEU A 197 2.88 -1.45 4.09
N ASN A 198 4.14 -1.62 4.45
CA ASN A 198 5.22 -1.85 3.50
C ASN A 198 5.77 -3.30 3.62
N PRO A 199 6.58 -3.75 2.66
CA PRO A 199 7.13 -5.12 2.66
C PRO A 199 8.13 -5.44 3.79
N PHE A 200 8.44 -4.46 4.65
CA PHE A 200 9.39 -4.55 5.76
C PHE A 200 8.70 -4.52 7.13
N ASN A 201 7.39 -4.83 7.15
CA ASN A 201 6.56 -4.89 8.34
C ASN A 201 6.46 -3.55 9.08
N GLU A 202 6.39 -2.46 8.31
CA GLU A 202 6.15 -1.12 8.83
C GLU A 202 4.88 -0.54 8.25
N VAL A 203 4.13 0.19 9.08
CA VAL A 203 2.89 0.87 8.72
C VAL A 203 3.10 2.36 8.83
N GLY A 204 2.55 3.12 7.90
CA GLY A 204 2.62 4.57 7.98
C GLY A 204 1.86 5.26 6.87
N HIS A 205 2.05 6.57 6.80
CA HIS A 205 1.35 7.41 5.85
C HIS A 205 2.00 7.36 4.45
N VAL A 206 1.19 7.41 3.38
CA VAL A 206 1.64 7.42 1.98
C VAL A 206 2.58 8.59 1.59
N THR A 207 2.72 9.60 2.45
CA THR A 207 3.72 10.66 2.24
C THR A 207 5.13 10.21 2.60
N SER A 208 5.28 9.14 3.37
CA SER A 208 6.56 8.52 3.63
C SER A 208 7.00 7.69 2.42
N LEU A 209 8.17 8.00 1.86
CA LEU A 209 8.76 7.21 0.77
C LEU A 209 8.98 5.74 1.14
N PHE A 210 9.09 5.45 2.44
CA PHE A 210 9.25 4.09 2.95
C PHE A 210 7.95 3.28 2.90
N ILE A 211 6.81 3.97 2.83
CA ILE A 211 5.49 3.35 2.72
C ILE A 211 5.07 3.30 1.26
N ALA A 212 5.13 4.44 0.56
CA ALA A 212 4.69 4.57 -0.82
C ALA A 212 5.81 5.18 -1.70
N PRO A 213 6.84 4.42 -2.09
CA PRO A 213 7.93 4.90 -2.94
C PRO A 213 7.44 5.12 -4.37
N LYS A 214 7.17 6.36 -4.74
CA LYS A 214 6.44 6.72 -5.97
C LYS A 214 7.24 6.43 -7.25
N ASN A 215 8.56 6.52 -7.18
CA ASN A 215 9.46 6.35 -8.33
C ASN A 215 10.56 5.30 -8.04
N ALA A 216 11.34 4.97 -9.06
CA ALA A 216 12.42 3.98 -8.95
C ALA A 216 13.51 4.42 -7.95
N GLN A 217 13.86 5.71 -7.93
CA GLN A 217 14.86 6.27 -7.03
C GLN A 217 14.45 6.11 -5.56
N ASP A 218 13.19 6.37 -5.22
CA ASP A 218 12.65 6.21 -3.86
C ASP A 218 12.73 4.75 -3.40
N LYS A 219 12.42 3.80 -4.30
CA LYS A 219 12.53 2.36 -4.00
C LYS A 219 13.96 1.95 -3.72
N ILE A 220 14.90 2.40 -4.56
CA ILE A 220 16.33 2.12 -4.41
C ILE A 220 16.83 2.71 -3.08
N TYR A 221 16.47 3.97 -2.80
CA TYR A 221 16.85 4.65 -1.56
C TYR A 221 16.30 3.94 -0.32
N ALA A 222 15.01 3.61 -0.32
CA ALA A 222 14.38 2.86 0.77
C ALA A 222 15.07 1.51 0.99
N LEU A 223 15.36 0.77 -0.10
CA LEU A 223 16.02 -0.52 -0.02
C LEU A 223 17.44 -0.43 0.57
N PHE A 224 18.23 0.59 0.19
CA PHE A 224 19.52 0.85 0.82
C PHE A 224 19.39 1.12 2.32
N LYS A 225 18.42 1.95 2.72
CA LYS A 225 18.18 2.25 4.15
C LYS A 225 17.83 0.99 4.95
N TYR A 226 17.06 0.06 4.38
CA TYR A 226 16.70 -1.19 5.08
C TYR A 226 17.84 -2.21 5.13
N LEU A 227 18.62 -2.33 4.06
CA LEU A 227 19.69 -3.33 3.99
C LEU A 227 21.00 -2.85 4.61
N ASN A 228 21.16 -1.53 4.77
CA ASN A 228 22.28 -0.86 5.42
C ASN A 228 23.66 -1.33 4.95
N LYS A 229 23.78 -1.60 3.65
CA LYS A 229 25.04 -2.01 3.02
C LYS A 229 25.10 -1.62 1.54
N PRO A 230 26.30 -1.40 0.98
CA PRO A 230 26.46 -1.19 -0.46
C PRO A 230 26.02 -2.42 -1.25
N LEU A 231 25.45 -2.18 -2.43
CA LEU A 231 24.87 -3.23 -3.27
C LEU A 231 25.23 -3.02 -4.73
N HIS A 232 25.39 -4.13 -5.44
CA HIS A 232 25.49 -4.08 -6.89
C HIS A 232 24.12 -3.75 -7.51
N PHE A 233 24.06 -3.01 -8.62
CA PHE A 233 22.77 -2.64 -9.24
C PHE A 233 21.90 -3.84 -9.64
N LYS A 234 22.52 -4.98 -10.00
CA LYS A 234 21.81 -6.25 -10.23
C LYS A 234 21.25 -6.85 -8.94
N GLU A 235 21.98 -6.77 -7.83
CA GLU A 235 21.48 -7.23 -6.52
C GLU A 235 20.31 -6.38 -6.05
N LEU A 236 20.36 -5.06 -6.29
CA LEU A 236 19.23 -4.16 -6.03
C LEU A 236 17.98 -4.58 -6.80
N HIS A 237 18.12 -4.89 -8.09
CA HIS A 237 17.02 -5.44 -8.90
C HIS A 237 16.44 -6.70 -8.26
N ASP A 238 17.29 -7.66 -7.92
CA ASP A 238 16.85 -8.95 -7.39
C ASP A 238 16.19 -8.82 -6.02
N HIS A 239 16.69 -7.92 -5.18
CA HIS A 239 16.07 -7.59 -3.90
C HIS A 239 14.71 -6.93 -4.07
N LEU A 240 14.58 -5.95 -4.98
CA LEU A 240 13.28 -5.33 -5.28
C LEU A 240 12.29 -6.35 -5.82
N ARG A 241 12.73 -7.30 -6.65
CA ARG A 241 11.89 -8.40 -7.14
C ARG A 241 11.41 -9.33 -6.02
N LYS A 242 12.30 -9.71 -5.10
CA LYS A 242 11.91 -10.49 -3.92
C LYS A 242 10.91 -9.74 -3.04
N VAL A 243 11.14 -8.45 -2.86
CA VAL A 243 10.24 -7.56 -2.10
C VAL A 243 8.87 -7.45 -2.75
N SER A 244 8.79 -7.29 -4.08
CA SER A 244 7.53 -7.16 -4.81
C SER A 244 6.69 -8.46 -4.84
N GLN A 245 7.34 -9.61 -4.63
CA GLN A 245 6.69 -10.93 -4.55
C GLN A 245 6.04 -11.21 -3.18
N LYS A 246 6.24 -10.35 -2.18
CA LYS A 246 5.51 -10.46 -0.91
C LYS A 246 4.05 -10.08 -1.17
N HIS A 247 3.23 -11.09 -1.44
CA HIS A 247 1.80 -10.93 -1.66
C HIS A 247 1.11 -10.64 -0.34
N HIS A 248 0.79 -9.37 -0.11
CA HIS A 248 -0.05 -8.94 1.00
C HIS A 248 -0.98 -7.82 0.50
N GLU A 249 -2.27 -7.93 0.77
CA GLU A 249 -3.26 -6.96 0.25
C GLU A 249 -3.03 -5.54 0.80
N LEU A 250 -2.58 -5.44 2.06
CA LEU A 250 -2.23 -4.17 2.73
C LEU A 250 -0.93 -3.52 2.25
N ILE A 251 -0.12 -4.18 1.40
CA ILE A 251 1.09 -3.56 0.87
C ILE A 251 0.74 -2.59 -0.25
N HIS A 252 1.16 -1.33 -0.08
CA HIS A 252 0.88 -0.29 -1.06
C HIS A 252 1.37 -0.68 -2.47
N ARG A 253 0.51 -0.48 -3.48
CA ARG A 253 0.72 -0.90 -4.88
C ARG A 253 2.06 -0.46 -5.48
N PHE A 254 2.63 0.64 -5.01
CA PHE A 254 3.93 1.13 -5.51
C PHE A 254 5.07 0.15 -5.29
N TRP A 255 5.00 -0.74 -4.31
CA TRP A 255 6.00 -1.80 -4.12
C TRP A 255 5.90 -2.95 -5.14
N LYS A 256 4.78 -3.07 -5.87
CA LYS A 256 4.55 -4.19 -6.80
C LYS A 256 5.32 -4.05 -8.11
N ASN A 257 5.55 -2.81 -8.58
CA ASN A 257 6.26 -2.57 -9.85
C ASN A 257 7.77 -2.51 -9.62
N VAL A 258 8.55 -3.32 -10.35
CA VAL A 258 10.01 -3.37 -10.20
C VAL A 258 10.69 -2.82 -11.46
N PRO A 259 11.53 -1.77 -11.35
CA PRO A 259 12.32 -1.30 -12.47
C PRO A 259 13.37 -2.36 -12.87
N ASN A 260 13.64 -2.50 -14.16
CA ASN A 260 14.69 -3.41 -14.63
C ASN A 260 16.09 -2.93 -14.19
N ALA A 261 17.08 -3.82 -14.24
CA ALA A 261 18.44 -3.53 -13.80
C ALA A 261 19.09 -2.35 -14.52
N SER A 262 18.81 -2.16 -15.82
CA SER A 262 19.33 -1.03 -16.60
C SER A 262 18.74 0.30 -16.13
N THR A 263 17.43 0.35 -15.86
CA THR A 263 16.76 1.51 -15.27
C THR A 263 17.34 1.82 -13.90
N ILE A 264 17.53 0.82 -13.04
CA ILE A 264 18.16 1.01 -11.72
C ILE A 264 19.55 1.62 -11.86
N HIS A 265 20.38 1.09 -12.75
CA HIS A 265 21.72 1.62 -13.00
C HIS A 265 21.68 3.09 -13.44
N ASN A 266 20.77 3.44 -14.35
CA ASN A 266 20.60 4.82 -14.81
C ASN A 266 20.15 5.75 -13.68
N GLU A 267 19.21 5.32 -12.83
CA GLU A 267 18.74 6.11 -11.68
C GLU A 267 19.83 6.30 -10.63
N LEU A 268 20.68 5.30 -10.42
CA LEU A 268 21.83 5.38 -9.52
C LEU A 268 22.87 6.39 -9.99
N ILE A 269 23.11 6.48 -11.31
CA ILE A 269 24.06 7.44 -11.90
C ILE A 269 23.52 8.87 -11.85
N LYS A 270 22.22 9.05 -12.16
CA LYS A 270 21.60 10.39 -12.26
C LYS A 270 21.41 11.07 -10.91
N SER A 271 21.29 10.30 -9.84
CA SER A 271 20.94 10.83 -8.52
C SER A 271 22.17 11.15 -7.68
N GLU A 272 22.19 12.34 -7.09
CA GLU A 272 23.20 12.70 -6.09
C GLU A 272 23.07 11.93 -4.77
N LYS A 273 21.99 11.19 -4.55
CA LYS A 273 21.79 10.41 -3.32
C LYS A 273 22.70 9.19 -3.24
N PHE A 274 23.30 8.76 -4.34
CA PHE A 274 24.11 7.56 -4.43
C PHE A 274 25.54 7.87 -4.88
N VAL A 275 26.47 7.00 -4.48
CA VAL A 275 27.88 7.08 -4.86
C VAL A 275 28.36 5.72 -5.36
N LEU A 276 29.15 5.72 -6.44
CA LEU A 276 29.78 4.52 -6.98
C LEU A 276 31.03 4.18 -6.16
N VAL A 277 30.95 3.09 -5.39
CA VAL A 277 32.02 2.68 -4.45
C VAL A 277 32.84 1.50 -4.94
N GLY A 278 32.35 0.79 -5.96
CA GLY A 278 33.03 -0.32 -6.62
C GLY A 278 32.47 -0.55 -8.02
N ARG A 279 32.96 -1.55 -8.76
CA ARG A 279 32.45 -1.84 -10.11
C ARG A 279 30.97 -2.27 -10.03
N GLY A 280 30.07 -1.40 -10.47
CA GLY A 280 28.62 -1.59 -10.38
C GLY A 280 28.06 -1.59 -8.94
N LEU A 281 28.89 -1.33 -7.93
CA LEU A 281 28.51 -1.25 -6.52
C LEU A 281 28.22 0.20 -6.13
N TYR A 282 27.06 0.40 -5.52
CA TYR A 282 26.60 1.70 -5.08
C TYR A 282 26.33 1.70 -3.58
N ALA A 283 26.51 2.87 -2.97
CA ALA A 283 26.20 3.18 -1.59
C ALA A 283 25.37 4.47 -1.53
N LEU A 284 24.72 4.74 -0.39
CA LEU A 284 24.16 6.07 -0.14
C LEU A 284 25.29 7.08 0.06
N LYS A 285 25.13 8.30 -0.46
CA LYS A 285 26.12 9.39 -0.32
C LYS A 285 26.35 9.83 1.13
N GLU A 286 25.34 9.65 1.98
CA GLU A 286 25.45 9.92 3.42
C GLU A 286 26.30 8.86 4.14
N TRP A 287 26.54 7.70 3.51
CA TRP A 287 27.48 6.71 4.04
C TRP A 287 28.89 7.20 3.73
N ASP A 288 29.82 6.95 4.63
CA ASP A 288 31.19 7.50 4.65
C ASP A 288 32.12 6.92 3.55
N TYR A 289 31.55 6.61 2.37
CA TYR A 289 32.23 6.15 1.18
C TYR A 289 32.55 7.30 0.23
N SER A 290 33.68 7.21 -0.45
CA SER A 290 34.10 8.16 -1.46
C SER A 290 33.61 7.79 -2.86
N GLY A 291 32.92 8.73 -3.51
CA GLY A 291 32.57 8.68 -4.93
C GLY A 291 33.74 8.94 -5.88
N LEU A 292 34.91 9.38 -5.38
CA LEU A 292 36.07 9.70 -6.21
C LEU A 292 36.68 8.45 -6.86
N PHE A 293 37.32 8.60 -8.02
CA PHE A 293 38.15 7.53 -8.56
C PHE A 293 39.30 7.22 -7.60
N VAL A 294 39.78 5.97 -7.62
CA VAL A 294 40.87 5.52 -6.72
C VAL A 294 42.08 6.46 -6.79
N LYS A 295 42.47 6.89 -8.00
CA LYS A 295 43.55 7.86 -8.21
C LYS A 295 43.33 9.20 -7.49
N ASP A 296 42.11 9.73 -7.55
CA ASP A 296 41.77 11.06 -7.01
C ASP A 296 41.61 10.98 -5.49
N LEU A 297 41.07 9.87 -4.99
CA LEU A 297 41.01 9.55 -3.56
C LEU A 297 42.40 9.41 -2.93
N ILE A 298 43.34 8.73 -3.61
CA ILE A 298 44.74 8.65 -3.16
C ILE A 298 45.33 10.05 -3.01
N LEU A 299 45.17 10.90 -4.04
CA LEU A 299 45.68 12.27 -4.00
C LEU A 299 45.01 13.10 -2.89
N GLU A 300 43.71 12.94 -2.67
CA GLU A 300 42.99 13.63 -1.59
C GLU A 300 43.52 13.23 -0.21
N ILE A 301 43.71 11.93 0.04
CA ILE A 301 44.23 11.41 1.31
C ILE A 301 45.64 11.98 1.56
N LEU A 302 46.52 11.94 0.55
CA LEU A 302 47.87 12.49 0.66
C LEU A 302 47.87 14.01 0.91
N LYS A 303 46.99 14.77 0.24
CA LYS A 303 46.81 16.22 0.47
C LYS A 303 46.38 16.52 1.90
N LYS A 304 45.46 15.73 2.46
CA LYS A 304 44.98 15.90 3.84
C LYS A 304 46.04 15.55 4.88
N HIS A 305 46.82 14.50 4.65
CA HIS A 305 47.80 14.00 5.62
C HIS A 305 49.06 14.88 5.77
N LYS A 306 49.42 15.66 4.74
CA LYS A 306 50.55 16.62 4.70
C LYS A 306 51.95 16.05 4.98
N LYS A 307 52.08 14.79 5.40
CA LYS A 307 53.33 14.07 5.68
C LYS A 307 53.38 12.74 4.90
N PRO A 308 54.58 12.18 4.64
CA PRO A 308 54.70 10.85 4.04
C PRO A 308 53.98 9.78 4.87
N ILE A 309 53.23 8.90 4.20
CA ILE A 309 52.42 7.84 4.82
C ILE A 309 52.93 6.48 4.34
N PRO A 310 53.03 5.44 5.21
CA PRO A 310 53.31 4.09 4.75
C PRO A 310 52.33 3.62 3.68
N LYS A 311 52.83 2.97 2.63
CA LYS A 311 52.02 2.46 1.51
C LYS A 311 50.84 1.59 1.96
N GLU A 312 51.06 0.70 2.93
CA GLU A 312 50.00 -0.18 3.44
C GLU A 312 48.94 0.60 4.25
N THR A 313 49.35 1.63 5.00
CA THR A 313 48.41 2.51 5.71
C THR A 313 47.55 3.29 4.71
N LEU A 314 48.15 3.89 3.68
CA LEU A 314 47.42 4.57 2.60
C LEU A 314 46.42 3.62 1.92
N LYS A 315 46.85 2.40 1.64
CA LYS A 315 46.01 1.36 1.03
C LYS A 315 44.81 1.01 1.91
N LYS A 316 45.02 0.84 3.23
CA LYS A 316 43.94 0.60 4.19
C LYS A 316 42.93 1.75 4.20
N MET A 317 43.39 3.00 4.27
CA MET A 317 42.53 4.18 4.24
C MET A 317 41.70 4.29 2.95
N VAL A 318 42.27 3.93 1.81
CA VAL A 318 41.52 3.88 0.54
C VAL A 318 40.45 2.79 0.57
N LEU A 319 40.77 1.60 1.09
CA LEU A 319 39.83 0.46 1.15
C LEU A 319 38.68 0.70 2.14
N GLU A 320 38.91 1.45 3.22
CA GLU A 320 37.85 1.88 4.15
C GLU A 320 36.84 2.82 3.49
N LYS A 321 37.32 3.70 2.60
CA LYS A 321 36.47 4.67 1.89
C LYS A 321 35.95 4.17 0.55
N LYS A 322 36.48 3.06 0.00
CA LYS A 322 36.12 2.57 -1.34
C LYS A 322 36.24 1.05 -1.47
N LEU A 323 35.16 0.40 -1.88
CA LEU A 323 35.05 -1.06 -2.02
C LEU A 323 35.66 -1.55 -3.35
N VAL A 324 36.99 -1.58 -3.40
CA VAL A 324 37.78 -2.09 -4.54
C VAL A 324 38.72 -3.20 -4.09
N LYS A 325 39.22 -3.99 -5.05
CA LYS A 325 40.24 -4.99 -4.75
C LYS A 325 41.57 -4.31 -4.34
N PRO A 326 42.33 -4.87 -3.38
CA PRO A 326 43.64 -4.35 -2.97
C PRO A 326 44.60 -4.06 -4.14
N GLU A 327 44.60 -4.92 -5.15
CA GLU A 327 45.45 -4.81 -6.35
C GLU A 327 45.08 -3.59 -7.18
N THR A 328 43.80 -3.17 -7.15
CA THR A 328 43.34 -1.97 -7.86
C THR A 328 43.95 -0.71 -7.25
N VAL A 329 44.06 -0.64 -5.92
CA VAL A 329 44.72 0.47 -5.22
C VAL A 329 46.19 0.51 -5.58
N THR A 330 46.85 -0.64 -5.55
CA THR A 330 48.26 -0.77 -5.92
C THR A 330 48.51 -0.35 -7.37
N ALA A 331 47.68 -0.80 -8.32
CA ALA A 331 47.80 -0.42 -9.72
C ALA A 331 47.62 1.10 -9.92
N ASN A 332 46.62 1.71 -9.28
CA ASN A 332 46.40 3.16 -9.38
C ASN A 332 47.53 3.96 -8.73
N LEU A 333 48.12 3.47 -7.64
CA LEU A 333 49.29 4.10 -7.02
C LEU A 333 50.47 4.16 -8.01
N TYR A 334 50.71 3.09 -8.77
CA TYR A 334 51.76 3.08 -9.79
C TYR A 334 51.45 3.97 -11.00
N GLN A 335 50.18 4.09 -11.38
CA GLN A 335 49.75 5.01 -12.45
C GLN A 335 49.91 6.48 -12.06
N LEU A 336 49.98 6.80 -10.77
CA LEU A 336 50.24 8.14 -10.26
C LEU A 336 51.73 8.51 -10.23
N LYS A 337 52.64 7.64 -10.71
CA LYS A 337 54.07 7.97 -10.87
C LYS A 337 54.22 9.29 -11.65
N GLY A 338 54.91 10.26 -11.04
CA GLY A 338 55.05 11.62 -11.55
C GLY A 338 54.15 12.67 -10.88
N LYS A 339 53.11 12.26 -10.15
CA LYS A 339 52.26 13.14 -9.32
C LYS A 339 52.41 12.91 -7.82
N ILE A 340 53.09 11.84 -7.44
CA ILE A 340 53.37 11.44 -6.05
C ILE A 340 54.82 10.93 -5.97
N LYS A 341 55.44 11.03 -4.79
CA LYS A 341 56.75 10.43 -4.48
C LYS A 341 56.57 9.14 -3.68
N ILE A 342 57.21 8.07 -4.14
CA ILE A 342 57.32 6.80 -3.41
C ILE A 342 58.77 6.70 -2.94
N HIS A 343 58.97 6.74 -1.62
CA HIS A 343 60.28 6.73 -0.98
C HIS A 343 60.82 5.29 -0.86
N PRO A 344 62.15 5.08 -0.82
CA PRO A 344 62.76 3.75 -0.73
C PRO A 344 62.28 2.94 0.48
N GLU A 345 62.08 3.62 1.61
CA GLU A 345 61.50 3.10 2.87
C GLU A 345 60.00 2.75 2.80
N GLY A 346 59.36 2.78 1.62
CA GLY A 346 57.97 2.37 1.45
C GLY A 346 56.93 3.42 1.87
N LEU A 347 57.36 4.67 2.08
CA LEU A 347 56.49 5.82 2.34
C LEU A 347 56.00 6.44 1.02
N VAL A 348 54.84 7.08 1.06
CA VAL A 348 54.22 7.77 -0.06
C VAL A 348 53.87 9.20 0.35
N SER A 349 54.24 10.18 -0.46
CA SER A 349 53.86 11.60 -0.30
C SER A 349 53.41 12.21 -1.64
N LEU A 350 52.83 13.41 -1.59
CA LEU A 350 52.69 14.24 -2.80
C LEU A 350 54.07 14.59 -3.38
#